data_AF-A0A955EKL9-F1
#
_entry.id   AF-A0A955EKL9-F1
#
_cell.length_a   1.000
_cell.length_b   1.000
_cell.length_c   1.000
_cell.angle_alpha   90.00
_cell.angle_beta   90.00
_cell.angle_gamma   90.00
#
_symmetry.space_group_name_H-M   'P 1'
#
loop_
_entity.id
_entity.type
_entity.pdbx_description
1 polymer ?
#
loop_
_entity_poly.entity_id
_entity_poly.type
_entity_poly.pdbx_seq_one_letter_code
_entity_poly.pdbx_strand_id
1 'polypeptide(L)'
;EALRRLRLDVDGYAFPLQFWVQSAAHGLRIAEIPVRLIYNDPNRTFGGPLNHDETRLAHYREVFYAEIDRCRGLLGPAAVAGLAECRG
;
A
#
# COMPACT_ATOMS: atom_id res chain seq x y z
N GLU A 1 6.47 -19.78 -2.24
CA GLU A 1 5.39 -19.86 -3.23
C GLU A 1 4.53 -18.59 -3.33
N ALA A 2 3.81 -18.18 -2.28
CA ALA A 2 2.92 -17.02 -2.33
C ALA A 2 3.58 -15.71 -2.80
N LEU A 3 4.76 -15.37 -2.25
CA LEU A 3 5.49 -14.15 -2.63
C LEU A 3 5.92 -14.12 -4.11
N ARG A 4 6.08 -15.27 -4.79
CA ARG A 4 6.46 -15.32 -6.20
C ARG A 4 5.35 -14.81 -7.13
N ARG A 5 4.12 -14.74 -6.63
CA ARG A 5 2.97 -14.18 -7.35
C ARG A 5 2.97 -12.65 -7.34
N LEU A 6 3.69 -12.05 -6.39
CA LEU A 6 3.76 -10.60 -6.22
C LEU A 6 4.94 -10.04 -7.03
N ARG A 7 4.72 -8.88 -7.65
CA ARG A 7 5.74 -8.09 -8.35
C ARG A 7 6.01 -6.85 -7.52
N LEU A 8 6.85 -7.01 -6.50
CA LEU A 8 7.15 -5.98 -5.52
C LEU A 8 8.36 -5.16 -5.99
N ASP A 9 8.14 -3.88 -6.25
CA ASP A 9 9.13 -2.93 -6.80
C ASP A 9 9.04 -1.53 -6.17
N VAL A 10 8.13 -1.32 -5.21
CA VAL A 10 8.03 -0.06 -4.46
C VAL A 10 8.89 -0.14 -3.21
N ASP A 11 9.77 0.85 -3.04
CA ASP A 11 10.62 0.98 -1.86
C ASP A 11 9.98 1.85 -0.76
N GLY A 12 10.59 1.78 0.43
CA GLY A 12 10.30 2.70 1.53
C GLY A 12 8.89 2.54 2.10
N TYR A 13 8.34 3.63 2.64
CA TYR A 13 7.12 3.58 3.43
C TYR A 13 5.84 3.33 2.62
N ALA A 14 5.88 3.41 1.28
CA ALA A 14 4.73 3.10 0.44
C ALA A 14 4.64 1.62 0.04
N PHE A 15 5.72 0.84 0.23
CA PHE A 15 5.75 -0.61 -0.03
C PHE A 15 4.52 -1.37 0.51
N PRO A 16 4.04 -1.12 1.74
CA PRO A 16 2.89 -1.85 2.28
C PRO A 16 1.64 -1.71 1.41
N LEU A 17 1.44 -0.58 0.74
CA LEU A 17 0.26 -0.36 -0.10
C LEU A 17 0.29 -1.23 -1.34
N GLN A 18 1.46 -1.38 -1.98
CA GLN A 18 1.65 -2.34 -3.06
C GLN A 18 1.45 -3.77 -2.57
N PHE A 19 2.09 -4.13 -1.46
CA PHE A 19 1.99 -5.47 -0.90
C PHE A 19 0.53 -5.86 -0.62
N TRP A 20 -0.26 -4.97 -0.02
CA TRP A 20 -1.65 -5.25 0.34
C TRP A 20 -2.54 -5.41 -0.89
N VAL A 21 -2.44 -4.51 -1.87
CA VAL A 21 -3.26 -4.59 -3.07
C VAL A 21 -2.97 -5.88 -3.85
N GLN A 22 -1.69 -6.20 -4.08
CA GLN A 22 -1.33 -7.41 -4.80
C GLN A 22 -1.71 -8.67 -4.01
N SER A 23 -1.56 -8.67 -2.68
CA SER A 23 -1.96 -9.81 -1.84
C SER A 23 -3.47 -10.09 -1.94
N ALA A 24 -4.29 -9.04 -1.89
CA ALA A 24 -5.74 -9.15 -2.06
C ALA A 24 -6.09 -9.62 -3.49
N ALA A 25 -5.47 -9.03 -4.51
CA ALA A 25 -5.67 -9.41 -5.91
C ALA A 25 -5.34 -10.89 -6.19
N HIS A 26 -4.30 -11.43 -5.54
CA HIS A 26 -3.92 -12.84 -5.68
C HIS A 26 -4.66 -13.79 -4.74
N GLY A 27 -5.68 -13.31 -4.01
CA GLY A 27 -6.49 -14.12 -3.10
C GLY A 27 -5.69 -14.72 -1.95
N LEU A 28 -4.62 -14.05 -1.52
CA LEU A 28 -3.82 -14.50 -0.38
C LEU A 28 -4.61 -14.32 0.92
N ARG A 29 -4.46 -15.26 1.85
CA ARG A 29 -5.03 -15.13 3.19
C ARG A 29 -4.15 -14.23 4.03
N ILE A 30 -4.75 -13.24 4.66
CA ILE A 30 -4.10 -12.25 5.52
C ILE A 30 -4.58 -12.47 6.95
N ALA A 31 -3.65 -12.43 7.90
CA ALA A 31 -3.96 -12.49 9.33
C ALA A 31 -3.15 -11.41 10.05
N GLU A 32 -3.81 -10.70 10.97
CA GLU A 32 -3.17 -9.73 11.84
C GLU A 32 -2.75 -10.41 13.14
N ILE A 33 -1.47 -10.29 13.50
CA ILE A 33 -0.91 -10.86 14.72
C ILE A 33 -0.47 -9.69 15.60
N PRO A 34 -0.95 -9.60 16.86
CA PRO A 34 -0.54 -8.52 17.74
C PRO A 34 0.96 -8.61 18.06
N VAL A 35 1.64 -7.47 18.02
CA VAL A 35 3.06 -7.34 18.36
C VAL A 35 3.24 -6.27 19.43
N ARG A 36 4.36 -6.34 20.17
CA ARG A 36 4.75 -5.27 21.09
C ARG A 36 5.03 -3.97 20.31
N LEU A 37 4.86 -2.83 20.96
CA LEU A 37 5.21 -1.53 20.40
C LEU A 37 6.67 -1.53 19.93
N ILE A 38 6.88 -1.25 18.64
CA ILE A 38 8.22 -1.26 18.02
C ILE A 38 8.87 0.12 17.97
N TYR A 39 8.10 1.19 18.19
CA TYR A 39 8.58 2.57 18.27
C TYR A 39 8.38 3.12 19.67
N ASN A 40 9.46 3.19 20.43
CA ASN A 40 9.45 3.68 21.82
C ASN A 40 9.86 5.15 21.94
N ASP A 41 10.45 5.71 20.90
CA ASP A 41 10.88 7.12 20.87
C ASP A 41 9.73 8.03 20.42
N PRO A 42 9.21 8.93 21.28
CA PRO A 42 8.14 9.85 20.92
C PRO A 42 8.57 10.92 19.90
N ASN A 43 9.89 11.13 19.72
CA ASN A 43 10.43 12.09 18.75
C ASN A 43 10.73 11.45 17.40
N ARG A 44 10.34 10.19 17.19
CA ARG A 44 10.53 9.50 15.92
C ARG A 44 9.83 10.26 14.80
N THR A 45 10.55 10.47 13.70
CA THR A 45 10.02 11.08 12.48
C THR A 45 10.13 10.10 11.30
N PHE A 46 9.41 10.38 10.21
CA PHE A 46 9.57 9.62 8.97
C PHE A 46 10.87 9.99 8.25
N GLY A 47 11.34 11.22 8.43
CA GLY A 47 12.48 11.81 7.75
C GLY A 47 12.12 12.48 6.42
N GLY A 48 12.85 13.54 6.06
CA GLY A 48 12.78 14.18 4.74
C GLY A 48 11.36 14.65 4.35
N PRO A 49 10.99 14.54 3.06
CA PRO A 49 9.67 14.95 2.56
C PRO A 49 8.51 14.25 3.27
N LEU A 50 8.72 13.03 3.77
CA LEU A 50 7.71 12.24 4.44
C LEU A 50 7.36 12.76 5.83
N ASN A 51 8.05 13.77 6.37
CA ASN A 51 7.58 14.46 7.58
C ASN A 51 6.36 15.35 7.30
N HIS A 52 6.19 15.81 6.06
CA HIS A 52 4.98 16.53 5.63
C HIS A 52 3.87 15.50 5.35
N ASP A 53 2.76 15.64 6.06
CA ASP A 53 1.65 14.71 6.03
C ASP A 53 0.93 14.69 4.67
N GLU A 54 0.69 15.85 4.07
CA GLU A 54 0.09 15.97 2.73
C GLU A 54 0.93 15.26 1.66
N THR A 55 2.25 15.50 1.65
CA THR A 55 3.18 14.85 0.73
C THR A 55 3.18 13.33 0.92
N ARG A 56 3.24 12.88 2.18
CA ARG A 56 3.22 11.45 2.51
C ARG A 56 1.92 10.80 2.07
N LEU A 57 0.77 11.43 2.33
CA LEU A 57 -0.54 10.92 1.94
C LEU A 57 -0.70 10.86 0.42
N ALA A 58 -0.26 11.88 -0.30
CA ALA A 58 -0.29 11.90 -1.76
C ALA A 58 0.52 10.75 -2.35
N HIS A 59 1.76 10.54 -1.86
CA HIS A 59 2.61 9.43 -2.30
C HIS A 59 1.99 8.05 -2.01
N TYR A 60 1.36 7.90 -0.84
CA TYR A 60 0.64 6.68 -0.49
C TYR A 60 -0.54 6.40 -1.44
N ARG A 61 -1.36 7.41 -1.71
CA ARG A 61 -2.48 7.30 -2.65
C ARG A 61 -2.02 6.96 -4.06
N GLU A 62 -0.96 7.60 -4.53
CA GLU A 62 -0.36 7.32 -5.83
C GLU A 62 -0.01 5.84 -5.98
N VAL A 63 0.75 5.27 -5.04
CA VAL A 63 1.12 3.84 -5.06
C VAL A 63 -0.12 2.96 -4.96
N PHE A 64 -1.03 3.26 -4.05
CA PHE A 64 -2.25 2.45 -3.86
C PHE A 64 -3.10 2.39 -5.15
N TYR A 65 -3.34 3.53 -5.80
CA TYR A 65 -4.14 3.59 -7.03
C TYR A 65 -3.40 3.01 -8.24
N ALA A 66 -2.07 3.17 -8.32
CA ALA A 66 -1.26 2.53 -9.35
C ALA A 66 -1.36 1.00 -9.25
N GLU A 67 -1.34 0.45 -8.05
CA GLU A 67 -1.39 -0.99 -7.82
C GLU A 67 -2.78 -1.58 -8.01
N ILE A 68 -3.85 -0.84 -7.66
CA ILE A 68 -5.23 -1.26 -7.99
C ILE A 68 -5.39 -1.35 -9.52
N ASP A 69 -4.85 -0.38 -10.26
CA ASP A 69 -4.91 -0.39 -11.71
C ASP A 69 -4.07 -1.53 -12.31
N ARG A 70 -2.84 -1.72 -11.81
CA ARG A 70 -1.96 -2.84 -12.18
C ARG A 70 -2.64 -4.19 -11.97
N CYS A 71 -3.42 -4.33 -10.90
CA CYS A 71 -4.12 -5.55 -10.52
C CYS A 71 -5.58 -5.62 -10.99
N ARG A 72 -6.06 -4.67 -11.81
CA ARG A 72 -7.47 -4.53 -12.20
C ARG A 72 -8.11 -5.82 -12.70
N GLY A 73 -7.38 -6.63 -13.46
CA GLY A 73 -7.88 -7.90 -14.01
C GLY A 73 -8.07 -9.03 -12.99
N LEU A 74 -7.53 -8.86 -11.78
CA LEU A 74 -7.61 -9.82 -10.67
C LEU A 74 -8.55 -9.35 -9.55
N LEU A 75 -8.90 -8.06 -9.56
CA LEU A 75 -9.75 -7.42 -8.56
C LEU A 75 -11.21 -7.39 -8.99
N GLY A 76 -12.11 -7.45 -8.02
CA GLY A 76 -13.54 -7.30 -8.28
C GLY A 76 -13.92 -5.87 -8.69
N PRO A 77 -15.06 -5.65 -9.37
CA PRO A 77 -15.49 -4.33 -9.85
C PRO A 77 -15.60 -3.26 -8.74
N ALA A 78 -15.98 -3.66 -7.52
CA ALA A 78 -16.07 -2.76 -6.38
C ALA A 78 -14.70 -2.19 -5.96
N ALA A 79 -13.63 -2.96 -6.10
CA ALA A 79 -12.28 -2.51 -5.73
C ALA A 79 -11.69 -1.49 -6.71
N VAL A 80 -12.26 -1.39 -7.93
CA VAL A 80 -11.81 -0.46 -8.97
C VAL A 80 -12.77 0.72 -9.18
N ALA A 81 -13.92 0.71 -8.49
CA ALA A 81 -14.89 1.80 -8.53
C ALA A 81 -14.28 3.09 -7.96
N GLY A 82 -14.54 4.23 -8.60
CA GLY A 82 -14.06 5.54 -8.14
C GLY A 82 -12.58 5.83 -8.39
N LEU A 83 -11.80 4.89 -8.96
CA LEU A 83 -10.36 5.11 -9.19
C LEU A 83 -10.06 6.31 -10.10
N ALA A 84 -10.96 6.62 -11.05
CA ALA A 84 -10.84 7.76 -11.94
C ALA A 84 -11.06 9.11 -11.23
N GLU A 85 -11.93 9.13 -10.21
CA GLU A 85 -12.24 10.31 -9.40
C GLU A 85 -11.11 10.60 -8.41
N CYS A 86 -10.41 9.57 -7.93
CA CYS A 86 -9.31 9.71 -6.98
C CYS A 86 -7.97 10.16 -7.60
N ARG A 87 -7.89 10.29 -8.93
CA ARG A 87 -6.70 10.77 -9.66
C ARG A 87 -6.77 12.27 -10.01
N GLY A 88 -7.89 12.93 -9.70
CA GLY A 88 -8.11 14.37 -9.91
C GLY A 88 -7.71 15.24 -8.74
#